data_AF-A0A2H1KF22-F1
#
_entry.id   AF-A0A2H1KF22-F1
#
_cell.length_a   1.000
_cell.length_b   1.000
_cell.length_c   1.000
_cell.angle_alpha   90.00
_cell.angle_beta   90.00
_cell.angle_gamma   90.00
#
_symmetry.space_group_name_H-M   'P 1'
#
loop_
_entity.id
_entity.type
_entity.pdbx_description
1 polymer ?
#
loop_
_entity_poly.entity_id
_entity_poly.type
_entity_poly.pdbx_seq_one_letter_code
_entity_poly.pdbx_strand_id
1 'polypeptide(L)'
;MSVIGLRNRANTPKYIYTDDIQIAATNINGYLADADSVFVVKRTKPLSEMPTMSFGSMPNDNGALILSPEERCELLESAPEADRFVKSFLGASE
;
A
#
# COMPACT_ATOMS: atom_id res chain seq x y z
N MET A 1 1.65 12.09 -11.30
CA MET A 1 2.00 12.28 -12.72
C MET A 1 1.51 11.04 -13.46
N SER A 2 0.61 11.17 -14.43
CA SER A 2 0.13 10.03 -15.21
C SER A 2 0.48 10.24 -16.67
N VAL A 3 1.17 9.28 -17.27
CA VAL A 3 1.49 9.28 -18.70
C VAL A 3 0.42 8.44 -19.41
N ILE A 4 -0.34 9.07 -20.32
CA ILE A 4 -1.41 8.41 -21.07
C ILE A 4 -1.00 8.38 -22.54
N GLY A 5 -0.72 7.18 -23.06
CA GLY A 5 -0.45 6.96 -24.48
C GLY A 5 -1.73 6.55 -25.22
N LEU A 6 -2.15 7.34 -26.20
CA LEU A 6 -3.26 7.02 -27.11
C LEU A 6 -2.69 6.55 -28.45
N ARG A 7 -3.08 5.35 -28.89
CA ARG A 7 -2.72 4.83 -30.21
C ARG A 7 -3.87 4.03 -30.80
N ASN A 8 -4.03 4.10 -32.11
CA ASN A 8 -4.96 3.25 -32.83
C ASN A 8 -4.54 1.77 -32.77
N ARG A 9 -5.50 0.85 -32.78
CA ARG A 9 -5.22 -0.60 -32.81
C ARG A 9 -4.50 -0.92 -34.12
N ALA A 10 -3.28 -1.42 -34.02
CA ALA A 10 -2.47 -1.81 -35.15
C ALA A 10 -1.77 -3.13 -34.85
N ASN A 11 -1.62 -3.98 -35.87
CA ASN A 11 -0.85 -5.23 -35.82
C ASN A 11 0.66 -5.02 -36.01
N THR A 12 1.15 -3.79 -35.82
CA THR A 12 2.58 -3.51 -35.81
C THR A 12 3.22 -4.12 -34.57
N PRO A 13 4.50 -4.52 -34.63
CA PRO A 13 5.23 -4.99 -33.47
C PRO A 13 5.18 -3.95 -32.34
N LYS A 14 4.98 -4.43 -31.12
CA LYS A 14 4.98 -3.60 -29.91
C LYS A 14 6.27 -3.89 -29.14
N TYR A 15 6.75 -2.90 -28.42
CA TYR A 15 7.97 -3.03 -27.64
C TYR A 15 7.78 -2.41 -26.26
N ILE A 16 8.31 -3.08 -25.24
CA ILE A 16 8.48 -2.56 -23.89
C ILE A 16 9.96 -2.20 -23.75
N TYR A 17 10.22 -1.00 -23.24
CA TYR A 17 11.56 -0.53 -22.97
C TYR A 17 11.80 -0.54 -21.47
N THR A 18 12.88 -1.17 -21.03
CA THR A 18 13.32 -1.17 -19.64
C THR A 18 14.82 -0.93 -19.65
N ASP A 19 15.22 0.19 -19.07
CA ASP A 19 16.58 0.73 -19.18
C ASP A 19 17.00 0.82 -20.65
N ASP A 20 18.04 0.08 -21.05
CA ASP A 20 18.56 0.02 -22.42
C ASP A 20 18.06 -1.21 -23.21
N ILE A 21 17.12 -1.98 -22.65
CA ILE A 21 16.61 -3.22 -23.24
C ILE A 21 15.29 -2.94 -23.96
N GLN A 22 15.24 -3.35 -25.23
CA GLN A 22 14.03 -3.39 -26.03
C GLN A 22 13.47 -4.83 -26.05
N ILE A 23 12.25 -5.00 -25.53
CA ILE A 23 11.57 -6.29 -25.44
C ILE A 23 10.39 -6.29 -26.40
N ALA A 24 10.36 -7.22 -27.36
CA ALA A 24 9.21 -7.40 -28.23
C ALA A 24 8.03 -7.93 -27.41
N ALA A 25 6.85 -7.32 -27.58
CA ALA A 25 5.63 -7.67 -26.87
C ALA A 25 4.49 -7.97 -27.85
N THR A 26 3.68 -8.96 -27.51
CA THR A 26 2.47 -9.29 -28.27
C THR A 26 1.31 -8.40 -27.82
N ASN A 27 1.18 -8.16 -26.51
CA ASN A 27 0.16 -7.31 -25.94
C ASN A 27 0.66 -6.58 -24.69
N ILE A 28 0.73 -5.25 -24.74
CA ILE A 28 1.04 -4.42 -23.58
C ILE A 28 -0.26 -4.12 -22.84
N ASN A 29 -0.45 -4.69 -21.65
CA ASN A 29 -1.66 -4.49 -20.85
C ASN A 29 -1.62 -3.20 -20.01
N GLY A 30 -2.69 -2.96 -19.23
CA GLY A 30 -2.80 -1.77 -18.36
C GLY A 30 -1.76 -1.67 -17.23
N TYR A 31 -0.95 -2.71 -17.04
CA TYR A 31 0.17 -2.77 -16.09
C TYR A 31 1.53 -2.70 -16.79
N LEU A 32 1.55 -2.33 -18.08
CA LEU A 32 2.76 -2.24 -18.91
C LEU A 32 3.52 -3.57 -19.06
N ALA A 33 2.83 -4.70 -18.91
CA ALA A 33 3.39 -6.03 -19.07
C ALA A 33 2.97 -6.66 -20.40
N ASP A 34 3.81 -7.54 -20.96
CA ASP A 34 3.46 -8.39 -22.11
C ASP A 34 2.56 -9.55 -21.64
N ALA A 35 1.27 -9.26 -21.49
CA ALA A 35 0.27 -10.19 -20.95
C ALA A 35 -1.14 -9.78 -21.39
N ASP A 36 -2.13 -10.62 -21.08
CA ASP A 36 -3.53 -10.31 -21.35
C ASP A 36 -4.00 -9.05 -20.62
N SER A 37 -4.98 -8.36 -21.21
CA SER A 37 -5.61 -7.15 -20.66
C SER A 37 -6.63 -7.49 -19.56
N VAL A 38 -6.15 -8.09 -18.47
CA VAL A 38 -6.92 -8.38 -17.26
C VAL A 38 -6.78 -7.22 -16.27
N PHE A 39 -7.85 -6.83 -15.59
CA PHE A 39 -7.85 -5.74 -14.60
C PHE A 39 -8.17 -6.27 -13.21
N VAL A 40 -7.30 -5.97 -12.25
CA VAL A 40 -7.54 -6.26 -10.83
C VAL A 40 -8.37 -5.12 -10.23
N VAL A 41 -9.63 -5.42 -9.93
CA VAL A 41 -10.55 -4.48 -9.28
C VAL A 41 -10.49 -4.63 -7.76
N LYS A 42 -10.69 -3.52 -7.04
CA LYS A 42 -10.80 -3.53 -5.58
C LYS A 42 -11.99 -4.41 -5.16
N ARG A 43 -11.75 -5.33 -4.22
CA ARG A 43 -12.79 -6.17 -3.61
C ARG A 43 -12.68 -6.11 -2.10
N THR A 44 -13.83 -6.19 -1.43
CA THR A 44 -13.94 -6.27 0.03
C THR A 44 -13.95 -7.71 0.55
N LYS A 45 -14.23 -8.69 -0.32
CA LYS A 45 -14.23 -10.12 0.01
C LYS A 45 -13.14 -10.85 -0.78
N PRO A 46 -12.40 -11.79 -0.16
CA PRO A 46 -11.44 -12.62 -0.86
C PRO A 46 -12.15 -13.54 -1.86
N LEU A 47 -11.46 -13.93 -2.94
CA LEU A 47 -11.96 -14.95 -3.88
C LEU A 47 -11.77 -16.37 -3.39
N SER A 48 -10.78 -16.57 -2.52
CA SER A 48 -10.41 -17.84 -1.92
C SER A 48 -11.02 -17.95 -0.52
N GLU A 49 -11.06 -19.17 0.01
CA GLU A 49 -11.43 -19.44 1.41
C GLU A 49 -10.33 -19.01 2.38
N MET A 50 -10.06 -17.70 2.43
CA MET A 50 -9.13 -17.07 3.36
C MET A 50 -9.89 -16.18 4.34
N PRO A 51 -9.38 -16.03 5.58
CA PRO A 51 -9.98 -15.11 6.54
C PRO A 51 -9.96 -13.68 5.99
N THR A 52 -11.03 -12.94 6.24
CA THR A 52 -11.13 -11.52 5.86
C THR A 52 -10.02 -10.73 6.54
N MET A 53 -9.23 -10.01 5.74
CA MET A 53 -8.19 -9.13 6.26
C MET A 53 -8.84 -7.91 6.91
N SER A 54 -8.72 -7.79 8.23
CA SER A 54 -9.07 -6.57 8.95
C SER A 54 -7.91 -5.59 8.85
N PHE A 55 -8.21 -4.35 8.49
CA PHE A 55 -7.24 -3.27 8.57
C PHE A 55 -6.87 -3.06 10.06
N GLY A 56 -5.57 -2.95 10.34
CA GLY A 56 -5.08 -2.71 11.70
C GLY A 56 -5.62 -1.39 12.27
N SER A 57 -5.41 -1.17 13.57
CA SER A 57 -5.72 0.12 14.20
C SER A 57 -4.89 1.21 13.54
N MET A 58 -5.51 2.00 12.66
CA MET A 58 -4.90 3.20 12.10
C MET A 58 -5.19 4.35 13.06
N PRO A 59 -4.20 4.82 13.84
CA PRO A 59 -4.37 6.02 14.66
C PRO A 59 -4.49 7.21 13.71
N ASN A 60 -5.71 7.67 13.45
CA ASN A 60 -5.98 8.84 12.62
C ASN A 60 -5.85 10.14 13.43
N ASP A 61 -4.82 10.23 14.26
CA ASP A 61 -4.71 11.19 15.35
C ASP A 61 -3.44 12.05 15.27
N ASN A 62 -2.84 12.19 14.08
CA ASN A 62 -1.66 13.04 13.83
C ASN A 62 -0.46 12.80 14.78
N GLY A 63 -0.36 11.62 15.40
CA GLY A 63 0.70 11.30 16.36
C GLY A 63 0.44 11.72 17.80
N ALA A 64 -0.71 12.32 18.14
CA ALA A 64 -1.02 12.78 19.50
C ALA A 64 -1.21 11.64 20.53
N LEU A 65 -1.41 10.40 20.07
CA LEU A 65 -1.49 9.19 20.92
C LEU A 65 -0.23 8.30 20.85
N ILE A 66 0.83 8.76 20.18
CA ILE A 66 2.12 8.07 20.16
C ILE A 66 3.05 8.83 21.11
N LEU A 67 3.30 8.24 22.27
CA LEU A 67 4.16 8.82 23.29
C LEU A 67 5.61 8.37 23.09
N SER A 68 6.55 9.29 23.23
CA SER A 68 7.96 8.96 23.43
C SER A 68 8.18 8.34 24.83
N PRO A 69 9.31 7.66 25.07
CA PRO A 69 9.65 7.17 26.41
C PRO A 69 9.65 8.27 27.48
N GLU A 70 10.10 9.47 27.11
CA GLU A 70 10.15 10.65 27.97
C GLU A 70 8.74 11.17 28.30
N GLU A 71 7.89 11.34 27.28
CA GLU A 71 6.48 11.77 27.44
C GLU A 71 5.67 10.77 28.26
N ARG A 72 5.96 9.46 28.12
CA ARG A 72 5.37 8.43 28.98
C ARG A 72 5.75 8.65 30.45
N CYS A 73 7.01 8.95 30.74
CA CYS A 73 7.44 9.17 32.11
C CYS A 73 6.78 10.41 32.71
N GLU A 74 6.73 11.53 31.99
CA GLU A 74 6.06 12.76 32.43
C GLU A 74 4.55 12.56 32.66
N LEU A 75 3.89 11.76 31.81
CA LEU A 75 2.48 11.40 31.95
C LEU A 75 2.23 10.54 33.19
N LEU A 76 3.12 9.60 33.51
CA LEU A 76 3.00 8.75 34.69
C LEU A 76 3.35 9.47 35.99
N GLU A 77 4.22 10.48 35.94
CA GLU A 77 4.52 11.36 37.08
C GLU A 77 3.35 12.29 37.42
N SER A 78 2.66 12.80 36.40
CA SER A 78 1.51 13.72 36.57
C SER A 78 0.17 13.02 36.81
N ALA A 79 -0.03 11.82 36.24
CA ALA A 79 -1.26 11.05 36.34
C ALA A 79 -0.96 9.53 36.40
N PRO A 80 -0.63 8.97 37.57
CA PRO A 80 -0.29 7.56 37.71
C PRO A 80 -1.45 6.60 37.35
N GLU A 81 -2.72 7.04 37.40
CA GLU A 81 -3.86 6.27 36.91
C GLU A 81 -3.86 6.03 35.39
N ALA A 82 -3.08 6.81 34.63
CA ALA A 82 -3.03 6.73 33.18
C ALA A 82 -2.26 5.49 32.67
N ASP A 83 -1.48 4.83 33.52
CA ASP A 83 -0.71 3.61 33.18
C ASP A 83 -1.60 2.51 32.56
N ARG A 84 -2.85 2.41 33.00
CA ARG A 84 -3.83 1.43 32.48
C ARG A 84 -4.23 1.67 31.01
N PHE A 85 -4.03 2.88 30.50
CA PHE A 85 -4.36 3.28 29.14
C PHE A 85 -3.15 3.32 28.21
N VAL A 86 -1.93 3.34 28.77
CA VAL A 86 -0.69 3.26 27.99
C VAL A 86 -0.44 1.80 27.59
N LYS A 87 -0.36 1.53 26.29
CA LYS A 87 -0.04 0.21 25.74
C LYS A 87 1.13 0.32 24.77
N SER A 88 1.92 -0.75 24.69
CA SER A 88 3.03 -0.83 23.73
C SER A 88 2.49 -0.68 22.30
N PHE A 89 2.92 0.39 21.63
CA PHE A 89 2.59 0.64 20.23
C PHE A 89 3.65 -0.01 19.34
N LEU A 90 3.24 -0.98 18.53
CA LEU A 90 4.10 -1.62 17.53
C LEU A 90 3.59 -1.19 16.15
N GLY A 91 4.21 -0.14 15.62
CA GLY A 91 3.91 0.36 14.27
C GLY A 91 4.53 -0.53 13.19
N ALA A 92 4.04 -0.41 11.95
CA ALA A 92 4.60 -1.08 10.77
C ALA A 92 5.89 -0.41 10.24
N SER A 93 6.66 0.22 11.14
CA SER A 93 7.88 0.94 10.80
C SER A 93 9.09 0.07 11.12
N GLU A 94 9.72 -0.46 10.07
CA GLU A 94 11.16 -0.77 10.04
C GLU A 94 11.83 0.25 9.12
#